data_AF-A0A533Y2A6-F1
#
_entry.id   AF-A0A533Y2A6-F1
#
_cell.length_a   1.000
_cell.length_b   1.000
_cell.length_c   1.000
_cell.angle_alpha   90.00
_cell.angle_beta   90.00
_cell.angle_gamma   90.00
#
_symmetry.space_group_name_H-M   'P 1'
#
loop_
_entity.id
_entity.type
_entity.pdbx_description
1 polymer ?
#
loop_
_entity_poly.entity_id
_entity_poly.type
_entity_poly.pdbx_seq_one_letter_code
_entity_poly.pdbx_strand_id
1 'polypeptide(L)'
;MDHLLRIVCLVALLGGGLWSCNEQLGKPAPKIQGTSVDARPGTKSPPPSNAALRPEERVLVAFGDSLTAGLGVSPEEAYPARLQEKLQLSGYRYRVVNAGVSGETTAGGLRRVDWILKSKPDIVILELGGNDGLRGLNLSQTYGIPLIPFFLEGVAAKAHLNQADGIHPTGAGYAVIVQNAWPIIKPLLKK
;
A
#
# COMPACT_ATOMS: atom_id res chain seq x y z
N MET A 1 -25.66 -9.98 -12.05
CA MET A 1 -24.94 -8.95 -11.27
C MET A 1 -23.55 -8.85 -11.85
N ASP A 2 -23.30 -7.84 -12.66
CA ASP A 2 -22.02 -7.69 -13.35
C ASP A 2 -20.91 -7.41 -12.33
N HIS A 3 -19.99 -8.36 -12.19
CA HIS A 3 -18.86 -8.26 -11.29
C HIS A 3 -17.78 -7.39 -11.93
N LEU A 4 -17.95 -6.06 -11.83
CA LEU A 4 -16.98 -5.12 -12.38
C LEU A 4 -15.73 -5.05 -11.50
N LEU A 5 -14.61 -5.59 -11.99
CA LEU A 5 -13.28 -5.45 -11.41
C LEU A 5 -12.87 -3.98 -11.36
N ARG A 6 -12.43 -3.50 -10.20
CA ARG A 6 -11.90 -2.14 -10.01
C ARG A 6 -10.39 -2.23 -9.79
N ILE A 7 -9.60 -1.55 -10.62
CA ILE A 7 -8.14 -1.50 -10.46
C ILE A 7 -7.75 -0.10 -10.00
N VAL A 8 -6.79 -0.01 -9.09
CA VAL A 8 -6.24 1.21 -8.53
C VAL A 8 -4.72 1.16 -8.64
N CYS A 9 -4.12 1.96 -9.52
CA CYS A 9 -2.66 1.95 -9.70
C CYS A 9 -1.95 2.91 -8.73
N LEU A 10 -0.77 2.52 -8.26
CA LEU A 10 0.14 3.27 -7.43
C LEU A 10 1.43 3.48 -8.21
N VAL A 11 1.78 4.74 -8.47
CA VAL A 11 3.06 5.09 -9.09
C VAL A 11 3.95 5.67 -8.01
N ALA A 12 5.03 4.97 -7.70
CA ALA A 12 6.15 5.51 -6.92
C ALA A 12 6.99 6.43 -7.83
N LEU A 13 6.56 7.68 -8.01
CA LEU A 13 7.44 8.70 -8.59
C LEU A 13 8.46 9.09 -7.51
N LEU A 14 9.66 8.52 -7.57
CA LEU A 14 10.82 9.09 -6.90
C LEU A 14 11.06 10.46 -7.55
N GLY A 15 10.66 11.53 -6.87
CA GLY A 15 10.78 12.89 -7.38
C GLY A 15 12.22 13.22 -7.74
N GLY A 16 12.54 13.22 -9.03
CA GLY A 16 13.74 13.83 -9.58
C GLY A 16 13.55 15.34 -9.65
N GLY A 17 14.28 16.06 -8.81
CA GLY A 17 14.39 17.52 -8.88
C GLY A 17 15.71 17.95 -8.28
N LEU A 18 16.66 18.32 -9.14
CA LEU A 18 17.81 19.13 -8.77
C LEU A 18 17.29 20.41 -8.08
N TRP A 19 17.49 20.54 -6.77
CA TRP A 19 17.34 21.83 -6.10
C TRP A 19 18.51 22.05 -5.15
N SER A 20 19.14 23.19 -5.39
CA SER A 20 20.34 23.74 -4.75
C SER A 20 20.24 23.77 -3.23
N CYS A 21 21.39 23.60 -2.56
CA CYS A 21 21.56 23.96 -1.16
C CYS A 21 21.09 25.40 -0.93
N ASN A 22 20.01 25.59 -0.16
CA ASN A 22 19.91 26.76 0.71
C ASN A 22 18.97 26.48 1.89
N GLU A 23 19.44 26.95 3.03
CA GLU A 23 18.92 26.85 4.37
C GLU A 23 17.66 27.71 4.54
N GLN A 24 16.56 27.10 5.00
CA GLN A 24 15.52 27.81 5.74
C GLN A 24 14.86 26.86 6.74
N LEU A 25 15.55 26.73 7.87
CA LEU A 25 15.00 26.28 9.13
C LEU A 25 13.81 27.16 9.54
N GLY A 26 12.73 26.53 10.01
CA GLY A 26 11.89 27.11 11.04
C GLY A 26 10.38 27.04 10.84
N LYS A 27 9.77 25.89 11.20
CA LYS A 27 8.63 25.82 12.14
C LYS A 27 8.69 24.47 12.89
N PRO A 28 8.58 24.43 14.23
CA PRO A 28 8.60 23.17 14.96
C PRO A 28 7.29 22.39 14.72
N ALA A 29 7.42 21.08 14.49
CA ALA A 29 6.29 20.17 14.55
C ALA A 29 5.70 20.16 15.98
N PRO A 30 4.37 20.07 16.14
CA PRO A 30 3.76 20.02 17.46
C PRO A 30 4.22 18.76 18.20
N LYS A 31 4.70 18.94 19.44
CA LYS A 31 5.10 17.85 20.33
C LYS A 31 3.88 17.00 20.68
N ILE A 32 3.83 15.77 20.17
CA ILE A 32 2.88 14.76 20.64
C ILE A 32 3.39 14.31 22.02
N GLN A 33 2.72 14.74 23.09
CA GLN A 33 2.92 14.21 24.43
C GLN A 33 2.39 12.78 24.48
N GLY A 34 3.27 11.85 24.88
CA GLY A 34 2.92 10.46 25.06
C GLY A 34 1.93 10.30 26.21
N THR A 35 0.72 9.82 25.87
CA THR A 35 -0.17 9.18 26.83
C THR A 35 -0.05 7.68 26.61
N SER A 36 0.51 7.00 27.61
CA SER A 36 0.47 5.56 27.79
C SER A 36 -0.96 5.05 27.61
N VAL A 37 -1.20 4.24 26.58
CA VAL A 37 -2.44 3.48 26.43
C VAL A 37 -2.22 2.12 27.05
N ASP A 38 -2.88 1.93 28.20
CA ASP A 38 -3.00 0.66 28.90
C ASP A 38 -3.47 -0.45 27.95
N ALA A 39 -2.73 -1.56 27.94
CA ALA A 39 -3.08 -2.77 27.23
C ALA A 39 -4.39 -3.34 27.81
N ARG A 40 -5.48 -3.30 27.04
CA ARG A 40 -6.66 -4.13 27.31
C ARG A 40 -6.45 -5.53 26.72
N PRO A 41 -6.76 -6.60 27.48
CA PRO A 41 -6.68 -7.95 26.96
C PRO A 41 -7.89 -8.24 26.07
N GLY A 42 -7.62 -8.74 24.86
CA GLY A 42 -8.63 -9.43 24.04
C GLY A 42 -9.06 -8.70 22.77
N THR A 43 -8.20 -8.71 21.74
CA THR A 43 -8.69 -8.83 20.37
C THR A 43 -7.94 -9.98 19.72
N LYS A 44 -8.69 -10.96 19.22
CA LYS A 44 -8.15 -12.15 18.57
C LYS A 44 -7.38 -11.69 17.34
N SER A 45 -6.16 -12.23 17.16
CA SER A 45 -5.34 -12.01 15.97
C SER A 45 -6.18 -12.19 14.70
N PRO A 46 -5.97 -11.35 13.66
CA PRO A 46 -6.67 -11.52 12.40
C PRO A 46 -6.40 -12.94 11.86
N PRO A 47 -7.39 -13.56 11.22
CA PRO A 47 -7.23 -14.92 10.72
C PRO A 47 -6.08 -14.98 9.70
N PRO A 48 -5.34 -16.11 9.65
CA PRO A 48 -4.24 -16.27 8.73
C PRO A 48 -4.71 -16.09 7.29
N SER A 49 -3.82 -15.56 6.45
CA SER A 49 -4.01 -15.22 5.03
C SER A 49 -4.58 -16.35 4.14
N ASN A 50 -4.70 -17.58 4.66
CA ASN A 50 -5.16 -18.79 3.95
C ASN A 50 -6.56 -19.29 4.35
N ALA A 51 -7.33 -18.57 5.17
CA ALA A 51 -8.72 -18.94 5.42
C ALA A 51 -9.55 -18.87 4.12
N ALA A 52 -10.35 -19.92 3.85
CA ALA A 52 -11.24 -19.98 2.70
C ALA A 52 -12.22 -18.79 2.72
N LEU A 53 -12.38 -18.13 1.57
CA LEU A 53 -13.30 -17.01 1.41
C LEU A 53 -14.73 -17.42 1.78
N ARG A 54 -15.38 -16.65 2.64
CA ARG A 54 -16.83 -16.81 2.86
C ARG A 54 -17.60 -16.32 1.61
N PRO A 55 -18.78 -16.87 1.31
CA PRO A 55 -19.54 -16.57 0.07
C PRO A 55 -19.82 -15.09 -0.19
N GLU A 56 -19.84 -14.26 0.87
CA GLU A 56 -20.09 -12.82 0.85
C GLU A 56 -18.82 -11.96 1.06
N GLU A 57 -17.65 -12.57 1.20
CA GLU A 57 -16.40 -11.86 1.52
C GLU A 57 -15.72 -11.35 0.25
N ARG A 58 -15.71 -10.02 0.10
CA ARG A 58 -15.12 -9.34 -1.06
C ARG A 58 -13.60 -9.42 -1.01
N VAL A 59 -12.96 -9.45 -2.17
CA VAL A 59 -11.51 -9.60 -2.26
C VAL A 59 -10.88 -8.30 -2.73
N LEU A 60 -9.94 -7.78 -1.93
CA LEU A 60 -9.03 -6.72 -2.33
C LEU A 60 -7.62 -7.29 -2.42
N VAL A 61 -6.99 -7.23 -3.60
CA VAL A 61 -5.61 -7.69 -3.76
C VAL A 61 -4.69 -6.49 -3.81
N ALA A 62 -3.70 -6.44 -2.92
CA ALA A 62 -2.57 -5.54 -3.00
C ALA A 62 -1.45 -6.24 -3.79
N PHE A 63 -1.27 -5.85 -5.06
CA PHE A 63 -0.35 -6.47 -5.99
C PHE A 63 0.79 -5.52 -6.34
N GLY A 64 1.99 -5.80 -5.85
CA GLY A 64 3.10 -4.87 -6.06
C GLY A 64 4.48 -5.38 -5.68
N ASP A 65 5.40 -4.46 -5.42
CA ASP A 65 6.81 -4.79 -5.17
C ASP A 65 7.16 -4.89 -3.67
N SER A 66 8.36 -4.44 -3.26
CA SER A 66 8.81 -4.41 -1.87
C SER A 66 7.98 -3.48 -0.99
N LEU A 67 7.43 -2.39 -1.53
CA LEU A 67 6.54 -1.49 -0.79
C LEU A 67 5.23 -2.20 -0.42
N THR A 68 4.74 -3.06 -1.29
CA THR A 68 3.58 -3.92 -1.02
C THR A 68 3.93 -5.13 -0.16
N ALA A 69 5.10 -5.73 -0.36
CA ALA A 69 5.58 -6.85 0.45
C ALA A 69 5.81 -6.46 1.91
N GLY A 70 6.07 -5.18 2.21
CA GLY A 70 6.42 -4.73 3.55
C GLY A 70 7.86 -5.02 3.90
N LEU A 71 8.80 -4.84 2.95
CA LEU A 71 10.21 -5.12 3.18
C LEU A 71 10.73 -4.34 4.40
N GLY A 72 11.37 -5.04 5.34
CA GLY A 72 12.02 -4.43 6.51
C GLY A 72 11.09 -4.13 7.69
N VAL A 73 9.80 -4.48 7.62
CA VAL A 73 8.84 -4.35 8.74
C VAL A 73 8.16 -5.70 9.03
N SER A 74 7.44 -5.79 10.16
CA SER A 74 6.63 -6.99 10.42
C SER A 74 5.44 -7.09 9.44
N PRO A 75 4.91 -8.29 9.17
CA PRO A 75 3.75 -8.46 8.28
C PRO A 75 2.53 -7.62 8.69
N GLU A 76 2.33 -7.39 9.99
CA GLU A 76 1.22 -6.60 10.55
C GLU A 76 1.42 -5.09 10.35
N GLU A 77 2.67 -4.66 10.16
CA GLU A 77 3.02 -3.25 9.94
C GLU A 77 2.90 -2.83 8.48
N ALA A 78 3.01 -3.78 7.55
CA ALA A 78 2.87 -3.52 6.13
C ALA A 78 1.48 -2.93 5.79
N TYR A 79 1.43 -2.06 4.78
CA TYR A 79 0.17 -1.37 4.44
C TYR A 79 -1.00 -2.31 4.13
N PRO A 80 -0.85 -3.52 3.52
CA PRO A 80 -2.00 -4.38 3.27
C PRO A 80 -2.66 -4.86 4.57
N ALA A 81 -1.88 -5.15 5.61
CA ALA A 81 -2.40 -5.53 6.92
C ALA A 81 -3.06 -4.34 7.64
N ARG A 82 -2.44 -3.16 7.58
CA ARG A 82 -3.03 -1.92 8.10
C ARG A 82 -4.33 -1.54 7.37
N LEU A 83 -4.40 -1.78 6.07
CA LEU A 83 -5.61 -1.59 5.27
C LEU A 83 -6.70 -2.60 5.67
N GLN A 84 -6.34 -3.85 5.91
CA GLN A 84 -7.26 -4.87 6.41
C GLN A 84 -7.90 -4.44 7.74
N GLU A 85 -7.09 -3.96 8.69
CA GLU A 85 -7.56 -3.42 9.97
C GLU A 85 -8.50 -2.22 9.76
N LYS A 86 -8.10 -1.27 8.91
CA LYS A 86 -8.90 -0.08 8.61
C LYS A 86 -10.26 -0.42 8.00
N LEU A 87 -10.33 -1.40 7.11
CA LEU A 87 -11.55 -1.90 6.49
C LEU A 87 -12.49 -2.52 7.53
N GLN A 88 -11.94 -3.36 8.41
CA GLN A 88 -12.70 -4.00 9.49
C GLN A 88 -13.28 -2.96 10.46
N LEU A 89 -12.45 -2.03 10.94
CA LEU A 89 -12.87 -0.94 11.82
C LEU A 89 -13.93 -0.03 11.16
N SER A 90 -13.92 0.07 9.84
CA SER A 90 -14.89 0.86 9.07
C SER A 90 -16.13 0.06 8.66
N GLY A 91 -16.25 -1.21 9.09
CA GLY A 91 -17.42 -2.06 8.85
C GLY A 91 -17.52 -2.63 7.44
N TYR A 92 -16.43 -2.68 6.67
CA TYR A 92 -16.38 -3.27 5.34
C TYR A 92 -15.92 -4.73 5.38
N ARG A 93 -16.63 -5.61 4.66
CA ARG A 93 -16.35 -7.05 4.58
C ARG A 93 -15.43 -7.37 3.40
N TYR A 94 -14.18 -6.94 3.51
CA TYR A 94 -13.13 -7.28 2.55
C TYR A 94 -12.04 -8.11 3.21
N ARG A 95 -11.55 -9.12 2.48
CA ARG A 95 -10.26 -9.76 2.74
C ARG A 95 -9.20 -9.10 1.86
N VAL A 96 -8.17 -8.56 2.50
CA VAL A 96 -7.01 -8.00 1.82
C VAL A 96 -5.98 -9.12 1.61
N VAL A 97 -5.59 -9.33 0.36
CA VAL A 97 -4.56 -10.29 -0.03
C VAL A 97 -3.29 -9.50 -0.34
N ASN A 98 -2.23 -9.74 0.43
CA ASN A 98 -0.91 -9.23 0.08
C ASN A 98 -0.27 -10.12 -0.99
N ALA A 99 -0.13 -9.59 -2.20
CA ALA A 99 0.52 -10.22 -3.34
C ALA A 99 1.84 -9.52 -3.72
N GLY A 100 2.44 -8.78 -2.78
CA GLY A 100 3.71 -8.08 -2.94
C GLY A 100 4.91 -9.02 -3.06
N VAL A 101 5.85 -8.70 -3.95
CA VAL A 101 7.14 -9.41 -4.08
C VAL A 101 8.28 -8.39 -4.19
N SER A 102 9.21 -8.44 -3.23
CA SER A 102 10.35 -7.52 -3.21
C SER A 102 11.19 -7.60 -4.49
N GLY A 103 11.49 -6.43 -5.07
CA GLY A 103 12.28 -6.31 -6.30
C GLY A 103 11.53 -6.63 -7.59
N GLU A 104 10.19 -6.74 -7.53
CA GLU A 104 9.35 -7.05 -8.69
C GLU A 104 9.30 -5.90 -9.69
N THR A 105 9.31 -6.26 -10.98
CA THR A 105 9.20 -5.34 -12.11
C THR A 105 7.82 -5.49 -12.76
N THR A 106 7.42 -4.54 -13.61
CA THR A 106 6.17 -4.64 -14.38
C THR A 106 6.12 -5.93 -15.21
N ALA A 107 7.25 -6.33 -15.83
CA ALA A 107 7.36 -7.59 -16.56
C ALA A 107 7.17 -8.83 -15.65
N GLY A 108 7.67 -8.77 -14.41
CA GLY A 108 7.45 -9.80 -13.40
C GLY A 108 5.99 -9.92 -12.99
N GLY A 109 5.37 -8.78 -12.70
CA GLY A 109 3.95 -8.73 -12.35
C GLY A 109 3.06 -9.24 -13.48
N LEU A 110 3.35 -8.88 -14.74
CA LEU A 110 2.55 -9.35 -15.89
C LEU A 110 2.45 -10.89 -15.95
N ARG A 111 3.51 -11.62 -15.60
CA ARG A 111 3.51 -13.09 -15.54
C ARG A 111 2.61 -13.67 -14.44
N ARG A 112 2.25 -12.87 -13.45
CA ARG A 112 1.43 -13.28 -12.28
C ARG A 112 -0.02 -12.80 -12.37
N VAL A 113 -0.37 -11.96 -13.36
CA VAL A 113 -1.72 -11.40 -13.51
C VAL A 113 -2.79 -12.48 -13.55
N ASP A 114 -2.57 -13.59 -14.27
CA ASP A 114 -3.55 -14.68 -14.33
C ASP A 114 -3.85 -15.30 -12.96
N TRP A 115 -2.85 -15.41 -12.10
CA TRP A 115 -3.03 -15.90 -10.74
C TRP A 115 -3.83 -14.89 -9.89
N ILE A 116 -3.57 -13.60 -10.05
CA ILE A 116 -4.33 -12.53 -9.40
C ILE A 116 -5.79 -12.58 -9.84
N LEU A 117 -6.06 -12.68 -11.14
CA LEU A 117 -7.42 -12.70 -11.69
C LEU A 117 -8.21 -13.97 -11.30
N LYS A 118 -7.53 -15.12 -11.14
CA LYS A 118 -8.16 -16.35 -10.62
C LYS A 118 -8.75 -16.20 -9.22
N SER A 119 -8.21 -15.27 -8.42
CA SER A 119 -8.77 -14.95 -7.10
C SER A 119 -10.08 -14.18 -7.14
N LYS A 120 -10.55 -13.79 -8.35
CA LYS A 120 -11.75 -12.98 -8.60
C LYS A 120 -11.81 -11.73 -7.72
N PRO A 121 -10.80 -10.85 -7.80
CA PRO A 121 -10.78 -9.64 -6.97
C PRO A 121 -11.93 -8.69 -7.30
N ASP A 122 -12.54 -8.08 -6.29
CA ASP A 122 -13.39 -6.90 -6.45
C ASP A 122 -12.54 -5.67 -6.72
N ILE A 123 -11.40 -5.57 -6.02
CA ILE A 123 -10.45 -4.45 -6.09
C ILE A 123 -9.03 -5.00 -6.21
N VAL A 124 -8.24 -4.41 -7.11
CA VAL A 124 -6.78 -4.61 -7.16
C VAL A 124 -6.11 -3.27 -6.93
N ILE A 125 -5.22 -3.20 -5.96
CA ILE A 125 -4.24 -2.13 -5.81
C ILE A 125 -2.97 -2.59 -6.54
N LEU A 126 -2.58 -1.93 -7.63
CA LEU A 126 -1.42 -2.29 -8.46
C LEU A 126 -0.27 -1.33 -8.18
N GLU A 127 0.85 -1.81 -7.67
CA GLU A 127 2.00 -1.01 -7.26
C GLU A 127 3.28 -1.62 -7.84
N LEU A 128 3.58 -1.28 -9.10
CA LEU A 128 4.77 -1.77 -9.82
C LEU A 128 5.37 -0.63 -10.63
N GLY A 129 6.64 -0.76 -11.02
CA GLY A 129 7.33 0.19 -11.89
C GLY A 129 8.48 0.92 -11.23
N GLY A 130 8.57 0.93 -9.89
CA GLY A 130 9.72 1.51 -9.18
C GLY A 130 11.03 0.84 -9.57
N ASN A 131 11.05 -0.50 -9.57
CA ASN A 131 12.20 -1.28 -10.00
C ASN A 131 12.50 -1.16 -11.49
N ASP A 132 11.49 -0.99 -12.34
CA ASP A 132 11.66 -0.76 -13.78
C ASP A 132 12.38 0.57 -14.03
N GLY A 133 11.96 1.64 -13.36
CA GLY A 133 12.60 2.95 -13.41
C GLY A 133 14.03 2.92 -12.89
N LEU A 134 14.28 2.28 -11.73
CA LEU A 134 15.63 2.11 -11.19
C LEU A 134 16.55 1.28 -12.10
N ARG A 135 15.99 0.42 -12.96
CA ARG A 135 16.73 -0.42 -13.92
C ARG A 135 16.74 0.12 -15.35
N GLY A 136 16.13 1.29 -15.60
CA GLY A 136 16.09 1.93 -16.92
C GLY A 136 15.23 1.21 -17.97
N LEU A 137 14.17 0.51 -17.56
CA LEU A 137 13.26 -0.21 -18.47
C LEU A 137 12.18 0.73 -19.06
N ASN A 138 11.78 0.49 -20.31
CA ASN A 138 10.83 1.34 -21.04
C ASN A 138 9.38 1.05 -20.60
N LEU A 139 8.66 2.08 -20.12
CA LEU A 139 7.35 1.95 -19.46
C LEU A 139 6.15 1.84 -20.43
N SER A 140 6.34 1.24 -21.61
CA SER A 140 5.28 1.15 -22.62
C SER A 140 4.22 0.12 -22.25
N GLN A 141 3.34 0.42 -21.29
CA GLN A 141 1.99 -0.13 -21.15
C GLN A 141 1.34 0.42 -19.87
N THR A 142 0.40 1.35 -20.00
CA THR A 142 -0.56 1.64 -18.93
C THR A 142 -1.93 1.91 -19.53
N TYR A 143 -2.89 1.04 -19.20
CA TYR A 143 -4.28 1.10 -19.62
C TYR A 143 -5.08 2.06 -18.71
N GLY A 144 -6.21 2.58 -19.22
CA GLY A 144 -7.09 3.57 -18.55
C GLY A 144 -7.74 3.05 -17.26
N ILE A 145 -6.99 3.15 -16.16
CA ILE A 145 -7.31 2.63 -14.84
C ILE A 145 -7.30 3.80 -13.83
N PRO A 146 -8.22 3.85 -12.84
CA PRO A 146 -8.15 4.81 -11.73
C PRO A 146 -6.78 4.77 -11.04
N LEU A 147 -6.17 5.94 -10.86
CA LEU A 147 -4.83 6.09 -10.29
C LEU A 147 -4.95 6.61 -8.85
N ILE A 148 -4.20 6.04 -7.91
CA ILE A 148 -3.77 6.76 -6.72
C ILE A 148 -2.49 7.51 -7.10
N PRO A 149 -2.56 8.83 -7.33
CA PRO A 149 -1.36 9.61 -7.57
C PRO A 149 -0.52 9.63 -6.29
N PHE A 150 0.79 9.41 -6.45
CA PHE A 150 1.82 9.59 -5.41
C PHE A 150 1.65 8.74 -4.13
N PHE A 151 1.84 7.42 -4.25
CA PHE A 151 1.73 6.49 -3.10
C PHE A 151 2.53 6.90 -1.87
N LEU A 152 3.74 7.43 -2.09
CA LEU A 152 4.67 7.84 -1.06
C LEU A 152 4.53 9.34 -0.72
N GLU A 153 3.47 10.02 -1.15
CA GLU A 153 3.29 11.43 -0.87
C GLU A 153 3.30 11.70 0.64
N GLY A 154 4.10 12.68 1.05
CA GLY A 154 4.27 13.00 2.47
C GLY A 154 5.00 11.94 3.29
N VAL A 155 5.46 10.84 2.68
CA VAL A 155 6.33 9.81 3.28
C VAL A 155 7.73 9.88 2.69
N ALA A 156 7.85 9.95 1.36
CA ALA A 156 9.13 10.07 0.67
C ALA A 156 9.96 11.25 1.22
N ALA A 157 11.28 11.05 1.31
CA ALA A 157 12.27 12.02 1.82
C ALA A 157 12.12 12.45 3.29
N LYS A 158 11.15 11.92 4.06
CA LYS A 158 11.07 12.15 5.51
C LYS A 158 11.79 11.02 6.24
N ALA A 159 12.98 11.32 6.77
CA ALA A 159 13.85 10.32 7.42
C ALA A 159 13.17 9.52 8.55
N HIS A 160 12.23 10.11 9.30
CA HIS A 160 11.51 9.41 10.37
C HIS A 160 10.39 8.49 9.89
N LEU A 161 9.99 8.56 8.61
CA LEU A 161 8.97 7.71 8.00
C LEU A 161 9.56 6.66 7.06
N ASN A 162 10.88 6.69 6.83
CA ASN A 162 11.59 5.74 5.98
C ASN A 162 12.69 5.04 6.78
N GLN A 163 13.06 3.86 6.32
CA GLN A 163 14.20 3.10 6.79
C GLN A 163 15.50 3.82 6.38
N ALA A 164 16.64 3.33 6.89
CA ALA A 164 17.95 3.93 6.63
C ALA A 164 18.32 4.02 5.14
N ASP A 165 17.70 3.18 4.30
CA ASP A 165 17.87 3.22 2.83
C ASP A 165 17.16 4.39 2.14
N GLY A 166 16.31 5.13 2.85
CA GLY A 166 15.60 6.31 2.34
C GLY A 166 14.49 6.01 1.33
N ILE A 167 14.17 4.74 1.08
CA ILE A 167 13.21 4.31 0.06
C ILE A 167 12.07 3.50 0.69
N HIS A 168 12.36 2.63 1.66
CA HIS A 168 11.35 1.76 2.25
C HIS A 168 10.69 2.42 3.48
N PRO A 169 9.35 2.48 3.56
CA PRO A 169 8.66 3.04 4.71
C PRO A 169 8.93 2.24 6.00
N THR A 170 8.90 2.93 7.14
CA THR A 170 8.75 2.29 8.47
C THR A 170 7.28 1.93 8.73
N GLY A 171 6.97 1.23 9.82
CA GLY A 171 5.57 1.00 10.23
C GLY A 171 4.76 2.30 10.38
N ALA A 172 5.39 3.39 10.86
CA ALA A 172 4.77 4.71 10.91
C ALA A 172 4.56 5.32 9.51
N GLY A 173 5.52 5.15 8.60
CA GLY A 173 5.37 5.54 7.20
C GLY A 173 4.19 4.82 6.53
N TYR A 174 4.05 3.52 6.74
CA TYR A 174 2.92 2.74 6.21
C TYR A 174 1.56 3.18 6.76
N ALA A 175 1.49 3.66 8.00
CA ALA A 175 0.25 4.23 8.53
C ALA A 175 -0.19 5.49 7.77
N VAL A 176 0.76 6.36 7.42
CA VAL A 176 0.51 7.56 6.59
C VAL A 176 0.08 7.18 5.18
N ILE A 177 0.72 6.15 4.59
CA ILE A 177 0.34 5.62 3.27
C ILE A 177 -1.14 5.20 3.26
N VAL A 178 -1.58 4.41 4.25
CA VAL A 178 -2.99 3.98 4.33
C VAL A 178 -3.92 5.17 4.49
N GLN A 179 -3.54 6.19 5.28
CA GLN A 179 -4.32 7.41 5.44
C GLN A 179 -4.50 8.15 4.11
N ASN A 180 -3.45 8.24 3.30
CA ASN A 180 -3.48 8.92 2.00
C ASN A 180 -4.26 8.13 0.94
N ALA A 181 -4.14 6.80 0.94
CA ALA A 181 -4.85 5.94 0.00
C ALA A 181 -6.37 5.85 0.31
N TRP A 182 -6.76 6.00 1.57
CA TRP A 182 -8.14 5.86 2.03
C TRP A 182 -9.20 6.66 1.27
N PRO A 183 -9.05 7.99 1.01
CA PRO A 183 -10.04 8.75 0.25
C PRO A 183 -10.29 8.23 -1.18
N ILE A 184 -9.35 7.48 -1.76
CA ILE A 184 -9.44 6.94 -3.12
C ILE A 184 -10.02 5.53 -3.11
N ILE A 185 -9.63 4.72 -2.11
CA ILE A 185 -10.16 3.37 -1.93
C ILE A 185 -11.62 3.42 -1.47
N LYS A 186 -11.96 4.30 -0.51
CA LYS A 186 -13.27 4.31 0.15
C LYS A 186 -14.48 4.39 -0.80
N PRO A 187 -14.51 5.25 -1.84
CA PRO A 187 -15.61 5.29 -2.81
C PRO A 187 -15.76 4.01 -3.64
N LEU A 188 -14.70 3.20 -3.73
CA LEU A 188 -14.71 1.93 -4.46
C LEU A 188 -15.24 0.77 -3.61
N LEU A 189 -15.35 0.95 -2.30
CA LEU A 189 -15.81 -0.10 -1.39
C LEU A 189 -17.33 -0.26 -1.44
N LYS A 190 -17.77 -1.51 -1.36
CA LYS A 190 -19.18 -1.88 -1.20
C LYS A 190 -19.35 -2.60 0.14
N LYS A 191 -20.48 -2.36 0.81
CA LYS A 191 -20.83 -3.12 2.02
C LYS A 191 -21.21 -4.56 1.70
#